data_AF-A0A2T6D1Z6-F1
#
_entry.id   AF-A0A2T6D1Z6-F1
#
_cell.length_a   1.000
_cell.length_b   1.000
_cell.length_c   1.000
_cell.angle_alpha   90.00
_cell.angle_beta   90.00
_cell.angle_gamma   90.00
#
_symmetry.space_group_name_H-M   'P 1'
#
loop_
_entity.id
_entity.type
_entity.pdbx_description
1 polymer ?
#
loop_
_entity_poly.entity_id
_entity_poly.type
_entity_poly.pdbx_seq_one_letter_code
_entity_poly.pdbx_strand_id
1 'polypeptide(L)'
;MKKWMYVIFPALMLGGFLLVYTSHVEEAEAREKARIEKVEADRKEAARLKKEAELRAQVDAQKRQQEREEEERKKEEERVRKQQAADKELRDAIAQFRGEADKSAKQASELEIELDRLHKVKDQTSREDFELAKQVELARVAKRNAELQQQHLTAMLSQRAGASGLAKMPPPPVKK
;
A
#
# COMPACT_ATOMS: atom_id res chain seq x y z
N MET A 1 55.71 86.57 -84.59
CA MET A 1 55.57 85.12 -84.34
C MET A 1 54.37 84.87 -83.42
N LYS A 2 53.58 83.84 -83.74
CA LYS A 2 52.18 83.62 -83.30
C LYS A 2 52.02 83.40 -81.78
N LYS A 3 51.74 84.46 -81.02
CA LYS A 3 51.42 84.41 -79.57
C LYS A 3 50.14 83.63 -79.24
N TRP A 4 49.25 83.43 -80.21
CA TRP A 4 47.97 82.71 -80.06
C TRP A 4 48.16 81.19 -79.92
N MET A 5 49.31 80.65 -80.33
CA MET A 5 49.62 79.22 -80.24
C MET A 5 49.83 78.76 -78.78
N TYR A 6 50.35 79.64 -77.92
CA TYR A 6 50.53 79.38 -76.48
C TYR A 6 49.23 79.45 -75.67
N VAL A 7 48.10 79.82 -76.27
CA VAL A 7 46.79 79.84 -75.61
C VAL A 7 45.89 78.72 -76.14
N ILE A 8 45.85 78.54 -77.46
CA ILE A 8 45.00 77.52 -78.10
C ILE A 8 45.47 76.10 -77.78
N PHE A 9 46.79 75.85 -77.79
CA PHE A 9 47.31 74.51 -77.54
C PHE A 9 47.12 74.06 -76.08
N PRO A 10 47.40 74.89 -75.06
CA PRO A 10 47.06 74.55 -73.68
C PRO A 10 45.56 74.45 -73.44
N ALA A 11 44.73 75.27 -74.09
CA ALA A 11 43.27 75.16 -73.96
C ALA A 11 42.70 73.87 -74.58
N LEU A 12 43.23 73.41 -75.72
CA LEU A 12 42.88 72.11 -76.32
C LEU A 12 43.37 70.93 -75.46
N MET A 13 44.58 71.01 -74.91
CA MET A 13 45.08 70.02 -73.96
C MET A 13 44.24 69.99 -72.68
N LEU A 14 43.83 71.16 -72.15
CA LEU A 14 42.96 71.27 -70.98
C LEU A 14 41.56 70.71 -71.27
N GLY A 15 41.00 71.01 -72.44
CA GLY A 15 39.71 70.46 -72.88
C GLY A 15 39.73 68.94 -73.05
N GLY A 16 40.79 68.40 -73.67
CA GLY A 16 41.00 66.95 -73.77
C GLY A 16 41.21 66.29 -72.41
N PHE A 17 41.96 66.94 -71.51
CA PHE A 17 42.16 66.47 -70.13
C PHE A 17 40.85 66.45 -69.34
N LEU A 18 40.00 67.46 -69.46
CA LEU A 18 38.71 67.51 -68.76
C LEU A 18 37.74 66.41 -69.22
N LEU A 19 37.73 66.06 -70.51
CA LEU A 19 36.93 64.94 -71.03
C LEU A 19 37.42 63.58 -70.52
N VAL A 20 38.75 63.37 -70.48
CA VAL A 20 39.33 62.13 -69.94
C VAL A 20 39.15 62.04 -68.42
N TYR A 21 39.29 63.16 -67.70
CA TYR A 21 39.08 63.23 -66.25
C TYR A 21 37.62 62.93 -65.88
N THR A 22 36.65 63.55 -66.55
CA THR A 22 35.21 63.30 -66.30
C THR A 22 34.83 61.85 -66.60
N SER A 23 35.32 61.28 -67.71
CA SER A 23 35.12 59.85 -68.02
C SER A 23 35.71 58.92 -66.94
N HIS A 24 36.88 59.23 -66.39
CA HIS A 24 37.48 58.42 -65.31
C HIS A 24 36.77 58.60 -63.96
N VAL A 25 36.22 59.78 -63.68
CA VAL A 25 35.40 60.02 -62.49
C VAL A 25 34.08 59.25 -62.59
N GLU A 26 33.40 59.27 -63.74
CA GLU A 26 32.17 58.49 -63.96
C GLU A 26 32.43 56.98 -63.87
N GLU A 27 33.53 56.47 -64.43
CA GLU A 27 33.92 55.07 -64.26
C GLU A 27 34.24 54.72 -62.79
N ALA A 28 34.89 55.61 -62.04
CA ALA A 28 35.18 55.40 -60.63
C ALA A 28 33.90 55.39 -59.79
N GLU A 29 32.97 56.32 -60.03
CA GLU A 29 31.66 56.36 -59.38
C GLU A 29 30.81 55.14 -59.73
N ALA A 30 30.81 54.68 -60.99
CA ALA A 30 30.10 53.48 -61.40
C ALA A 30 30.67 52.22 -60.72
N ARG A 31 32.00 52.11 -60.60
CA ARG A 31 32.66 51.01 -59.87
C ARG A 31 32.39 51.09 -58.37
N GLU A 32 32.31 52.28 -57.78
CA GLU A 32 31.97 52.45 -56.36
C GLU A 32 30.52 52.07 -56.09
N LYS A 33 29.57 52.54 -56.91
CA LYS A 33 28.15 52.14 -56.83
C LYS A 33 27.98 50.62 -56.96
N ALA A 34 28.64 50.01 -57.94
CA ALA A 34 28.60 48.55 -58.12
C ALA A 34 29.23 47.78 -56.94
N ARG A 35 30.23 48.34 -56.26
CA ARG A 35 30.79 47.76 -55.03
C ARG A 35 29.83 47.89 -53.86
N ILE A 36 29.21 49.06 -53.68
CA ILE A 36 28.22 49.30 -52.63
C ILE A 36 27.03 48.36 -52.82
N GLU A 37 26.49 48.23 -54.02
CA GLU A 37 25.38 47.33 -54.34
C GLU A 37 25.72 45.86 -54.05
N LYS A 38 26.92 45.40 -54.40
CA LYS A 38 27.39 44.05 -54.07
C LYS A 38 27.51 43.84 -52.56
N VAL A 39 28.10 44.80 -51.84
CA VAL A 39 28.23 44.74 -50.38
C VAL A 39 26.86 44.73 -49.71
N GLU A 40 25.89 45.50 -50.22
CA GLU A 40 24.52 45.47 -49.72
C GLU A 40 23.79 44.16 -50.03
N ALA A 41 23.97 43.60 -51.23
CA ALA A 41 23.42 42.30 -51.60
C ALA A 41 24.00 41.17 -50.71
N ASP A 42 25.31 41.15 -50.51
CA ASP A 42 25.99 40.19 -49.65
C ASP A 42 25.54 40.33 -48.19
N ARG A 43 25.33 41.57 -47.71
CA ARG A 43 24.78 41.82 -46.36
C ARG A 43 23.34 41.32 -46.23
N LYS A 44 22.51 41.52 -47.25
CA LYS A 44 21.11 41.04 -47.26
C LYS A 44 21.06 39.51 -47.28
N GLU A 45 21.85 38.85 -48.11
CA GLU A 45 21.91 37.39 -48.17
C GLU A 45 22.49 36.81 -46.88
N ALA A 46 23.57 37.38 -46.32
CA ALA A 46 24.09 36.97 -45.03
C ALA A 46 23.07 37.15 -43.89
N ALA A 47 22.29 38.24 -43.91
CA ALA A 47 21.21 38.45 -42.93
C ALA A 47 20.06 37.44 -43.10
N ARG A 48 19.71 37.06 -44.33
CA ARG A 48 18.70 36.03 -44.60
C ARG A 48 19.16 34.66 -44.12
N LEU A 49 20.39 34.26 -44.46
CA LEU A 49 20.96 32.99 -44.01
C LEU A 49 21.07 32.91 -42.49
N LYS A 50 21.44 34.00 -41.81
CA LYS A 50 21.42 34.09 -40.34
C LYS A 50 20.01 33.89 -39.78
N LYS A 51 19.02 34.60 -40.31
CA LYS A 51 17.61 34.45 -39.86
C LYS A 51 17.08 33.04 -40.08
N GLU A 52 17.37 32.42 -41.23
CA GLU A 52 16.95 31.04 -41.51
C GLU A 52 17.63 30.03 -40.58
N ALA A 53 18.93 30.20 -40.29
CA ALA A 53 19.65 29.39 -39.33
C ALA A 53 19.10 29.55 -37.91
N GLU A 54 18.80 30.78 -37.48
CA GLU A 54 18.20 31.09 -36.19
C GLU A 54 16.80 30.46 -36.06
N LEU A 55 15.95 30.58 -37.08
CA LEU A 55 14.62 29.97 -37.08
C LEU A 55 14.70 28.44 -37.02
N ARG A 56 15.60 27.82 -37.80
CA ARG A 56 15.80 26.37 -37.74
C ARG A 56 16.31 25.91 -36.37
N ALA A 57 17.24 26.66 -35.78
CA ALA A 57 17.74 26.39 -34.44
C ALA A 57 16.64 26.54 -33.37
N GLN A 58 15.78 27.55 -33.48
CA GLN A 58 14.64 27.73 -32.58
C GLN A 58 13.61 26.61 -32.69
N VAL A 59 13.24 26.21 -33.91
CA VAL A 59 12.29 25.12 -34.14
C VAL A 59 12.85 23.79 -33.62
N ASP A 60 14.12 23.49 -33.88
CA ASP A 60 14.76 22.28 -33.39
C ASP A 60 14.88 22.27 -31.85
N ALA A 61 15.22 23.42 -31.25
CA ALA A 61 15.25 23.56 -29.79
C ALA A 61 13.86 23.39 -29.17
N GLN A 62 12.82 23.95 -29.78
CA GLN A 62 11.42 23.79 -29.33
C GLN A 62 10.96 22.34 -29.43
N LYS A 63 11.26 21.64 -30.53
CA LYS A 63 10.93 20.22 -30.69
C LYS A 63 11.58 19.36 -29.62
N ARG A 64 12.89 19.54 -29.39
CA ARG A 64 13.61 18.83 -28.33
C ARG A 64 13.08 19.15 -26.94
N GLN A 65 12.62 20.37 -26.71
CA GLN A 65 12.00 20.75 -25.45
C GLN A 65 10.64 20.06 -25.26
N GLN A 66 9.79 20.05 -26.28
CA GLN A 66 8.50 19.36 -26.26
C GLN A 66 8.66 17.85 -26.05
N GLU A 67 9.62 17.21 -26.74
CA GLU A 67 9.93 15.80 -26.57
C GLU A 67 10.35 15.46 -25.13
N ARG A 68 11.19 16.31 -24.52
CA ARG A 68 11.59 16.16 -23.10
C ARG A 68 10.40 16.32 -22.16
N GLU A 69 9.59 17.36 -22.36
CA GLU A 69 8.42 17.62 -21.52
C GLU A 69 7.39 16.49 -21.62
N GLU A 70 7.16 15.92 -22.81
CA GLU A 70 6.29 14.75 -22.99
C GLU A 70 6.85 13.49 -22.32
N GLU A 71 8.15 13.25 -22.43
CA GLU A 71 8.81 12.12 -21.78
C GLU A 71 8.77 12.24 -20.25
N GLU A 72 9.06 13.43 -19.72
CA GLU A 72 8.98 13.72 -18.28
C GLU A 72 7.55 13.57 -17.77
N ARG A 73 6.55 14.10 -18.49
CA ARG A 73 5.14 13.92 -18.15
C ARG A 73 4.74 12.46 -18.12
N LYS A 74 5.13 11.65 -19.11
CA LYS A 74 4.83 10.20 -19.12
C LYS A 74 5.49 9.49 -17.93
N LYS A 75 6.74 9.83 -17.61
CA LYS A 75 7.46 9.28 -16.44
C LYS A 75 6.77 9.66 -15.13
N GLU A 76 6.33 10.91 -14.99
CA GLU A 76 5.60 11.37 -13.81
C GLU A 76 4.24 10.69 -13.69
N GLU A 77 3.48 10.60 -14.77
CA GLU A 77 2.19 9.89 -14.79
C GLU A 77 2.37 8.41 -14.41
N GLU A 78 3.41 7.74 -14.93
CA GLU A 78 3.72 6.36 -14.56
C GLU A 78 4.13 6.23 -13.09
N ARG A 79 4.95 7.16 -12.57
CA ARG A 79 5.35 7.19 -11.15
C ARG A 79 4.14 7.38 -10.25
N VAL A 80 3.27 8.35 -10.56
CA VAL A 80 2.05 8.62 -9.79
C VAL A 80 1.11 7.41 -9.84
N ARG A 81 0.92 6.79 -11.02
CA ARG A 81 0.10 5.57 -11.13
C ARG A 81 0.67 4.41 -10.29
N LYS A 82 1.98 4.19 -10.32
CA LYS A 82 2.64 3.16 -9.49
C LYS A 82 2.49 3.44 -8.00
N GLN A 83 2.67 4.69 -7.58
CA GLN A 83 2.47 5.09 -6.19
C GLN A 83 1.03 4.88 -5.75
N GLN A 84 0.05 5.33 -6.54
CA GLN A 84 -1.37 5.14 -6.23
C GLN A 84 -1.77 3.67 -6.17
N ALA A 85 -1.21 2.83 -7.05
CA ALA A 85 -1.43 1.38 -7.01
C ALA A 85 -0.86 0.76 -5.72
N ALA A 86 0.39 1.07 -5.38
CA ALA A 86 1.02 0.60 -4.15
C ALA A 86 0.27 1.09 -2.89
N ASP A 87 -0.17 2.35 -2.87
CA ASP A 87 -0.94 2.91 -1.76
C ASP A 87 -2.32 2.26 -1.64
N LYS A 88 -2.91 1.84 -2.76
CA LYS A 88 -4.18 1.11 -2.74
C LYS A 88 -3.97 -0.31 -2.20
N GLU A 89 -2.99 -1.04 -2.72
CA GLU A 89 -2.64 -2.39 -2.24
C GLU A 89 -2.32 -2.39 -0.75
N LEU A 90 -1.55 -1.40 -0.28
CA LEU A 90 -1.23 -1.24 1.13
C LEU A 90 -2.48 -0.98 1.98
N ARG A 91 -3.38 -0.10 1.52
CA ARG A 91 -4.64 0.18 2.24
C ARG A 91 -5.54 -1.04 2.31
N ASP A 92 -5.67 -1.77 1.20
CA ASP A 92 -6.49 -2.99 1.12
C ASP A 92 -5.92 -4.07 2.04
N ALA A 93 -4.58 -4.25 2.07
CA ALA A 93 -3.91 -5.17 2.97
C ALA A 93 -4.10 -4.78 4.45
N ILE A 94 -3.94 -3.49 4.80
CA ILE A 94 -4.19 -3.00 6.16
C ILE A 94 -5.64 -3.26 6.59
N ALA A 95 -6.61 -3.01 5.70
CA ALA A 95 -8.02 -3.26 5.98
C ALA A 95 -8.30 -4.75 6.21
N GLN A 96 -7.70 -5.62 5.40
CA GLN A 96 -7.80 -7.08 5.56
C GLN A 96 -7.21 -7.53 6.90
N PHE A 97 -5.97 -7.16 7.20
CA PHE A 97 -5.30 -7.59 8.44
C PHE A 97 -6.01 -7.05 9.69
N ARG A 98 -6.54 -5.82 9.62
CA ARG A 98 -7.35 -5.27 10.72
C ARG A 98 -8.64 -6.07 10.91
N GLY A 99 -9.31 -6.43 9.82
CA GLY A 99 -10.51 -7.27 9.87
C GLY A 99 -10.23 -8.67 10.42
N GLU A 100 -9.09 -9.28 10.09
CA GLU A 100 -8.64 -10.57 10.63
C GLU A 100 -8.26 -10.48 12.11
N ALA A 101 -7.61 -9.39 12.53
CA ALA A 101 -7.29 -9.13 13.92
C ALA A 101 -8.57 -8.97 14.77
N ASP A 102 -9.55 -8.21 14.29
CA ASP A 102 -10.83 -8.02 14.99
C ASP A 102 -11.61 -9.34 15.11
N LYS A 103 -11.58 -10.20 14.09
CA LYS A 103 -12.19 -11.54 14.14
C LYS A 103 -11.49 -12.43 15.16
N SER A 104 -10.16 -12.47 15.11
CA SER A 104 -9.35 -13.27 16.03
C SER A 104 -9.52 -12.82 17.48
N ALA A 105 -9.61 -11.51 17.72
CA ALA A 105 -9.86 -10.95 19.05
C ALA A 105 -11.23 -11.35 19.60
N LYS A 106 -12.27 -11.35 18.76
CA LYS A 106 -13.61 -11.83 19.16
C LYS A 106 -13.60 -13.32 19.49
N GLN A 107 -12.98 -14.13 18.64
CA GLN A 107 -12.85 -15.58 18.88
C GLN A 107 -12.07 -15.88 20.16
N ALA A 108 -10.98 -15.15 20.43
CA ALA A 108 -10.23 -15.27 21.68
C ALA A 108 -11.11 -14.96 22.90
N SER A 109 -11.87 -13.86 22.86
CA SER A 109 -12.79 -13.50 23.94
C SER A 109 -13.91 -14.53 24.14
N GLU A 110 -14.48 -15.07 23.06
CA GLU A 110 -15.49 -16.13 23.13
C GLU A 110 -14.92 -17.41 23.76
N LEU A 111 -13.71 -17.81 23.37
CA LEU A 111 -13.02 -18.97 23.93
C LEU A 111 -12.67 -18.77 25.41
N GLU A 112 -12.26 -17.57 25.82
CA GLU A 112 -12.01 -17.25 27.25
C GLU A 112 -13.30 -17.39 28.07
N ILE A 113 -14.43 -16.88 27.57
CA ILE A 113 -15.73 -17.03 28.22
C ILE A 113 -16.14 -18.50 28.31
N GLU A 114 -15.92 -19.27 27.24
CA GLU A 114 -16.22 -20.70 27.22
C GLU A 114 -15.36 -21.49 28.21
N LEU A 115 -14.07 -21.17 28.30
CA LEU A 115 -13.12 -21.77 29.25
C LEU A 115 -13.56 -21.51 30.69
N ASP A 116 -13.90 -20.27 31.03
CA ASP A 116 -14.42 -19.90 32.35
C ASP A 116 -15.72 -20.63 32.68
N ARG A 117 -16.62 -20.77 31.70
CA ARG A 117 -17.85 -21.53 31.85
C ARG A 117 -17.56 -23.01 32.12
N LEU A 118 -16.65 -23.61 31.36
CA LEU A 118 -16.26 -25.02 31.52
C LEU A 118 -15.60 -25.27 32.87
N HIS A 119 -14.78 -24.35 33.36
CA HIS A 119 -14.22 -24.44 34.72
C HIS A 119 -15.32 -24.42 35.79
N LYS A 120 -16.29 -23.51 35.69
CA LYS A 120 -17.43 -23.47 36.63
C LYS A 120 -18.26 -24.75 36.58
N VAL A 121 -18.55 -25.27 35.39
CA VAL A 121 -19.29 -26.52 35.21
C VAL A 121 -18.51 -27.69 35.81
N LYS A 122 -17.21 -27.79 35.53
CA LYS A 122 -16.35 -28.84 36.10
C LYS A 122 -16.37 -28.83 37.63
N ASP A 123 -16.21 -27.66 38.24
CA ASP A 123 -16.21 -27.52 39.70
C ASP A 123 -17.57 -27.88 40.30
N GLN A 124 -18.66 -27.49 39.64
CA GLN A 124 -20.02 -27.84 40.04
C GLN A 124 -20.25 -29.35 39.96
N THR A 125 -19.97 -29.97 38.81
CA THR A 125 -20.14 -31.42 38.63
C THR A 125 -19.27 -32.21 39.60
N SER A 126 -18.03 -31.77 39.86
CA SER A 126 -17.17 -32.43 40.84
C SER A 126 -17.76 -32.41 42.26
N ARG A 127 -18.45 -31.32 42.64
CA ARG A 127 -19.15 -31.23 43.93
C ARG A 127 -20.40 -32.11 43.96
N GLU A 128 -21.18 -32.11 42.87
CA GLU A 128 -22.38 -32.94 42.73
C GLU A 128 -22.02 -34.44 42.81
N ASP A 129 -20.96 -34.86 42.11
CA ASP A 129 -20.43 -36.23 42.13
C ASP A 129 -20.00 -36.64 43.55
N PHE A 130 -19.31 -35.74 44.27
CA PHE A 130 -18.90 -36.00 45.64
C PHE A 130 -20.10 -36.14 46.59
N GLU A 131 -21.10 -35.26 46.51
CA GLU A 131 -22.29 -35.36 47.34
C GLU A 131 -23.13 -36.61 46.99
N LEU A 132 -23.22 -36.98 45.71
CA LEU A 132 -23.86 -38.23 45.30
C LEU A 132 -23.16 -39.45 45.89
N ALA A 133 -21.83 -39.51 45.79
CA ALA A 133 -21.02 -40.59 46.36
C ALA A 133 -21.22 -40.71 47.88
N LYS A 134 -21.23 -39.56 48.57
CA LYS A 134 -21.52 -39.49 50.01
C LYS A 134 -22.93 -39.99 50.34
N GLN A 135 -23.96 -39.62 49.58
CA GLN A 135 -25.32 -40.11 49.79
C GLN A 135 -25.41 -41.64 49.62
N VAL A 136 -24.72 -42.19 48.61
CA VAL A 136 -24.65 -43.65 48.40
C VAL A 136 -23.99 -44.36 49.59
N GLU A 137 -22.89 -43.83 50.12
CA GLU A 137 -22.22 -44.40 51.29
C GLU A 137 -23.06 -44.29 52.57
N LEU A 138 -23.73 -43.16 52.79
CA LEU A 138 -24.68 -43.01 53.91
C LEU A 138 -25.83 -44.02 53.81
N ALA A 139 -26.37 -44.24 52.61
CA ALA A 139 -27.41 -45.24 52.38
C ALA A 139 -26.89 -46.67 52.65
N ARG A 140 -25.65 -46.98 52.26
CA ARG A 140 -25.00 -48.27 52.58
C ARG A 140 -24.83 -48.47 54.09
N VAL A 141 -24.41 -47.44 54.82
CA VAL A 141 -24.30 -47.48 56.29
C VAL A 141 -25.66 -47.68 56.93
N ALA A 142 -26.68 -46.93 56.50
CA ALA A 142 -28.04 -47.05 57.01
C ALA A 142 -28.61 -48.46 56.79
N LYS A 143 -28.39 -49.05 55.61
CA LYS A 143 -28.75 -50.44 55.31
C LYS A 143 -28.07 -51.43 56.27
N ARG A 144 -26.76 -51.33 56.45
CA ARG A 144 -26.01 -52.21 57.37
C ARG A 144 -26.51 -52.09 58.81
N ASN A 145 -26.82 -50.88 59.26
CA ASN A 145 -27.38 -50.65 60.60
C ASN A 145 -28.77 -51.29 60.74
N ALA A 146 -29.62 -51.17 59.73
CA ALA A 146 -30.94 -51.82 59.73
C ALA A 146 -30.83 -53.35 59.73
N GLU A 147 -29.90 -53.93 58.96
CA GLU A 147 -29.63 -55.37 58.95
C GLU A 147 -29.17 -55.87 60.34
N LEU A 148 -28.26 -55.15 61.01
CA LEU A 148 -27.83 -55.48 62.37
C LEU A 148 -28.98 -55.41 63.38
N GLN A 149 -29.86 -54.41 63.28
CA GLN A 149 -31.05 -54.31 64.13
C GLN A 149 -32.01 -55.47 63.90
N GLN A 150 -32.25 -55.87 62.65
CA GLN A 150 -33.07 -57.03 62.30
C GLN A 150 -32.48 -58.33 62.86
N GLN A 151 -31.16 -58.53 62.74
CA GLN A 151 -30.47 -59.67 63.32
C GLN A 151 -30.62 -59.71 64.84
N HIS A 152 -30.45 -58.57 65.52
CA HIS A 152 -30.62 -58.46 66.97
C HIS A 152 -32.06 -58.74 67.44
N LEU A 153 -33.06 -58.16 66.76
CA LEU A 153 -34.48 -58.43 67.03
C LEU A 153 -34.83 -59.90 66.82
N THR A 154 -34.33 -60.51 65.75
CA THR A 154 -34.56 -61.93 65.45
C THR A 154 -33.91 -62.82 66.51
N ALA A 155 -32.70 -62.48 66.96
CA ALA A 155 -32.03 -63.19 68.06
C ALA A 155 -32.78 -63.05 69.39
N MET A 156 -33.29 -61.87 69.74
CA MET A 156 -34.12 -61.68 70.93
C MET A 156 -35.44 -62.46 70.85
N LEU A 157 -36.11 -62.43 69.69
CA LEU A 157 -37.34 -63.19 69.46
C LEU A 157 -37.10 -64.70 69.57
N SER A 158 -36.02 -65.22 68.98
CA SER A 158 -35.68 -66.64 69.07
C SER A 158 -35.34 -67.05 70.51
N GLN A 159 -34.59 -66.22 71.24
CA GLN A 159 -34.28 -66.46 72.65
C GLN A 159 -35.55 -66.43 73.52
N ARG A 160 -36.46 -65.48 73.31
CA ARG A 160 -37.74 -65.40 74.03
C ARG A 160 -38.66 -66.56 73.69
N ALA A 161 -38.71 -66.98 72.43
CA ALA A 161 -39.48 -68.15 72.01
C ALA A 161 -38.95 -69.44 72.67
N GLY A 162 -37.62 -69.63 72.71
CA GLY A 162 -37.00 -70.78 73.39
C GLY A 162 -37.18 -70.77 74.91
N ALA A 163 -37.27 -69.59 75.53
CA ALA A 163 -37.56 -69.43 76.96
C ALA A 163 -39.05 -69.57 77.30
N SER A 164 -39.96 -69.50 76.32
CA SER A 164 -41.40 -69.60 76.54
C SER A 164 -41.82 -71.03 76.88
N GLY A 165 -42.59 -71.19 77.96
CA GLY A 165 -43.15 -72.47 78.38
C GLY A 165 -44.11 -73.10 77.37
N LEU A 166 -44.62 -72.32 76.41
CA LEU A 166 -45.46 -72.80 75.30
C LEU A 166 -44.66 -73.57 74.23
N ALA A 167 -43.34 -73.34 74.13
CA ALA A 167 -42.45 -74.02 73.19
C ALA A 167 -41.77 -75.26 73.81
N LYS A 168 -41.95 -75.51 75.11
CA LYS A 168 -41.48 -76.72 75.80
C LYS A 168 -42.58 -77.77 75.78
N MET A 169 -42.26 -78.97 75.27
CA MET A 169 -43.19 -80.10 75.31
C MET A 169 -43.55 -80.40 76.78
N PRO A 170 -44.84 -80.54 77.13
CA PRO A 170 -45.23 -80.80 78.51
C PRO A 170 -44.54 -82.08 79.00
N PRO A 171 -44.05 -82.12 80.25
CA PRO A 171 -43.37 -83.29 80.78
C PRO A 171 -44.30 -84.51 80.68
N PRO A 172 -43.81 -85.68 80.23
CA PRO A 172 -44.64 -86.85 80.06
C PRO A 172 -45.28 -87.25 81.41
N PRO A 173 -46.55 -87.70 81.41
CA PRO A 173 -47.27 -88.00 82.64
C PRO A 173 -46.52 -89.09 83.42
N VAL A 174 -46.26 -88.81 84.69
CA VAL A 174 -45.55 -89.71 85.60
C VAL A 174 -46.36 -91.00 85.74
N LYS A 175 -45.82 -92.13 85.28
CA LYS A 175 -46.43 -93.45 85.50
C LYS A 175 -46.28 -93.80 86.98
N LYS A 176 -47.41 -94.11 87.61
CA LYS A 176 -47.53 -94.56 89.00
C LYS A 176 -46.79 -95.86 89.24
#